data_AF-X0XW85-F1
#
_entry.id   AF-X0XW85-F1
#
_cell.length_a   1.000
_cell.length_b   1.000
_cell.length_c   1.000
_cell.angle_alpha   90.00
_cell.angle_beta   90.00
_cell.angle_gamma   90.00
#
_symmetry.space_group_name_H-M   'P 1'
#
loop_
_entity.id
_entity.type
_entity.pdbx_description
1 polymer ?
#
loop_
_entity_poly.entity_id
_entity_poly.type
_entity_poly.pdbx_seq_one_letter_code
_entity_poly.pdbx_strand_id
1 'polypeptide(L)' 'LREFRDAGFAVVTRAGVEGFASGALSQVTEIGEADPSAYETISRLVGETCELPAYRDCTEHLHVVVRCLK' A
#
# COMPACT_ATOMS: atom_id res chain seq x y z
N LEU A 1 13.28 1.12 7.14
CA LEU A 1 14.14 0.94 5.93
C LEU A 1 15.60 0.64 6.25
N ARG A 2 16.22 1.29 7.25
CA ARG A 2 17.61 1.01 7.66
C ARG A 2 17.84 -0.46 8.00
N GLU A 3 16.93 -1.07 8.76
CA GLU A 3 16.98 -2.48 9.16
C GLU A 3 17.16 -3.45 7.97
N PHE A 4 16.49 -3.20 6.84
CA PHE A 4 16.68 -4.02 5.63
C PHE A 4 18.11 -3.94 5.09
N ARG A 5 18.69 -2.73 5.09
CA ARG A 5 20.06 -2.51 4.62
C ARG A 5 21.06 -3.21 5.53
N ASP A 6 20.88 -3.05 6.84
CA ASP A 6 21.72 -3.67 7.85
C ASP A 6 21.66 -5.21 7.80
N ALA A 7 20.52 -5.77 7.34
CA ALA A 7 20.33 -7.20 7.13
C ALA A 7 20.89 -7.74 5.79
N GLY A 8 21.46 -6.89 4.93
CA GLY A 8 22.03 -7.29 3.63
C GLY A 8 21.04 -7.28 2.47
N PHE A 9 20.01 -6.43 2.51
CA PHE A 9 19.05 -6.23 1.43
C PHE A 9 19.15 -4.84 0.81
N ALA A 10 18.99 -4.76 -0.52
CA ALA A 10 18.73 -3.51 -1.21
C ALA A 10 17.21 -3.28 -1.30
N VAL A 11 16.74 -2.12 -0.86
CA VAL A 11 15.33 -1.71 -1.02
C VAL A 11 15.12 -1.28 -2.47
N VAL A 12 14.20 -1.94 -3.18
CA VAL A 12 13.86 -1.68 -4.58
C VAL A 12 12.72 -0.66 -4.66
N THR A 13 11.61 -0.93 -3.99
CA THR A 13 10.48 0.00 -3.85
C THR A 13 9.75 -0.24 -2.52
N ARG A 14 8.85 0.67 -2.18
CA ARG A 14 7.92 0.53 -1.07
C ARG A 14 6.60 1.22 -1.37
N ALA A 15 5.51 0.57 -0.98
CA ALA A 15 4.15 1.02 -1.18
C ALA A 15 3.39 0.99 0.15
N GLY A 16 2.53 1.98 0.38
CA GLY A 16 1.56 1.92 1.46
C GLY A 16 0.38 1.07 1.03
N VAL A 17 0.03 0.09 1.84
CA VAL A 17 -1.15 -0.75 1.61
C VAL A 17 -2.40 0.08 1.93
N GLU A 18 -3.51 -0.18 1.24
CA GLU A 18 -4.79 0.56 1.34
C GLU A 18 -4.73 2.06 0.95
N GLY A 19 -3.55 2.69 0.93
CA GLY A 19 -3.37 4.08 0.50
C GLY A 19 -4.29 5.05 1.25
N PHE A 20 -5.01 5.89 0.50
CA PHE A 20 -5.98 6.82 1.08
C PHE A 20 -7.17 6.15 1.79
N ALA A 21 -7.40 4.85 1.53
CA ALA A 21 -8.47 4.08 2.15
C ALA A 21 -8.05 3.43 3.47
N SER A 22 -6.81 3.67 3.94
CA SER A 22 -6.33 3.12 5.21
C SER A 22 -7.23 3.54 6.38
N GLY A 23 -7.62 2.57 7.19
CA GLY A 23 -8.56 2.77 8.30
C GLY A 23 -10.05 2.82 7.91
N ALA A 24 -10.39 2.65 6.63
CA ALA A 24 -11.77 2.67 6.13
C ALA A 24 -12.29 1.27 5.74
N LEU A 25 -11.80 0.21 6.38
CA LEU A 25 -12.12 -1.18 6.02
C LEU A 25 -13.63 -1.44 5.92
N SER A 26 -14.40 -1.05 6.95
CA SER A 26 -15.86 -1.24 6.96
C SER A 26 -16.54 -0.58 5.76
N GLN A 27 -16.17 0.66 5.44
CA GLN A 27 -16.76 1.43 4.36
C GLN A 27 -16.39 0.84 3.00
N VAL A 28 -15.14 0.43 2.82
CA VAL A 28 -14.67 -0.20 1.58
C VAL A 28 -15.34 -1.56 1.37
N THR A 29 -15.56 -2.34 2.44
CA THR A 29 -16.30 -3.61 2.37
C THR A 29 -17.75 -3.38 1.96
N GLU A 30 -18.46 -2.46 2.62
CA GLU A 30 -19.85 -2.11 2.28
C GLU A 30 -19.97 -1.64 0.82
N ILE A 31 -19.02 -0.84 0.35
CA ILE A 31 -18.94 -0.42 -1.06
C ILE A 31 -18.75 -1.62 -1.98
N GLY A 32 -17.85 -2.56 -1.65
CA GLY A 32 -17.61 -3.75 -2.45
C GLY A 32 -18.82 -4.67 -2.59
N GLU A 33 -19.65 -4.75 -1.56
CA GLU A 33 -20.89 -5.53 -1.58
C GLU A 33 -22.01 -4.82 -2.36
N ALA A 34 -22.09 -3.50 -2.26
CA ALA A 34 -23.17 -2.70 -2.87
C ALA A 34 -22.89 -2.30 -4.33
N ASP A 35 -21.64 -1.97 -4.65
CA ASP A 35 -21.20 -1.49 -5.96
C ASP A 35 -19.77 -1.97 -6.29
N PRO A 36 -19.65 -3.12 -6.97
CA PRO A 36 -18.36 -3.64 -7.41
C PRO A 36 -17.55 -2.69 -8.30
N SER A 37 -18.21 -1.84 -9.11
CA SER A 37 -17.50 -0.89 -9.98
C SER A 37 -16.85 0.24 -9.18
N ALA A 38 -17.48 0.68 -8.09
CA ALA A 38 -16.89 1.64 -7.17
C ALA A 38 -15.69 1.04 -6.45
N TYR A 39 -15.78 -0.22 -6.02
CA TYR A 39 -14.66 -0.94 -5.42
C TYR A 39 -13.46 -1.10 -6.37
N GLU A 40 -13.71 -1.43 -7.65
CA GLU A 40 -12.65 -1.46 -8.67
C GLU A 40 -11.98 -0.09 -8.85
N THR A 41 -12.77 0.99 -8.78
CA THR A 41 -12.23 2.36 -8.84
C THR A 41 -11.34 2.65 -7.64
N ILE A 42 -11.77 2.29 -6.43
CA ILE A 42 -10.95 2.43 -5.21
C ILE A 42 -9.65 1.64 -5.36
N SER A 43 -9.74 0.38 -5.75
CA SER A 43 -8.59 -0.52 -5.91
C SER A 43 -7.57 0.04 -6.90
N ARG A 44 -8.04 0.55 -8.04
CA ARG A 44 -7.18 1.23 -9.04
C ARG A 44 -6.51 2.47 -8.45
N LEU A 45 -7.26 3.36 -7.81
CA LEU A 45 -6.71 4.59 -7.24
C LEU A 45 -5.70 4.31 -6.13
N VAL A 46 -5.93 3.28 -5.30
CA VAL A 46 -4.95 2.82 -4.31
C VAL A 46 -3.67 2.36 -5.02
N GLY A 47 -3.78 1.55 -6.08
CA GLY A 47 -2.62 1.11 -6.87
C GLY A 47 -1.85 2.28 -7.52
N GLU A 48 -2.54 3.29 -8.03
CA GLU A 48 -1.93 4.48 -8.65
C GLU A 48 -1.22 5.40 -7.65
N THR A 49 -1.62 5.35 -6.37
CA THR A 49 -1.15 6.30 -5.35
C THR A 49 -0.28 5.67 -4.26
N CYS A 50 -0.19 4.35 -4.18
CA CYS A 50 0.43 3.62 -3.07
C CYS A 50 1.92 3.93 -2.85
N GLU A 51 2.67 4.37 -3.87
CA GLU A 51 4.08 4.75 -3.72
C GLU A 51 4.29 6.25 -3.40
N LEU A 52 3.26 7.08 -3.59
CA LEU A 52 3.34 8.51 -3.35
C LEU A 52 3.54 8.78 -1.85
N PRO A 53 4.49 9.66 -1.44
CA PRO A 53 4.81 9.86 -0.03
C PRO A 53 3.61 10.18 0.86
N ALA A 54 2.65 10.96 0.36
CA ALA A 54 1.47 11.38 1.12
C ALA A 54 0.55 10.22 1.54
N TYR A 55 0.55 9.11 0.80
CA TYR A 55 -0.26 7.92 1.10
C TYR A 55 0.60 6.78 1.64
N ARG A 56 1.81 6.59 1.07
CA ARG A 56 2.76 5.57 1.50
C ARG A 56 3.20 5.72 2.96
N ASP A 57 3.39 6.96 3.42
CA ASP A 57 3.91 7.23 4.76
C ASP A 57 2.78 7.49 5.79
N CYS A 58 1.51 7.37 5.36
CA CYS A 58 0.29 7.60 6.16
C CYS A 58 -0.65 6.38 6.08
N THR A 59 -0.13 5.18 6.32
CA THR A 59 -0.86 3.90 6.25
C THR A 59 -0.54 3.04 7.47
N GLU A 60 -1.40 2.06 7.76
CA GLU A 60 -1.18 1.02 8.77
C GLU A 60 -0.13 -0.02 8.36
N HIS A 61 -0.01 -0.32 7.05
CA HIS A 61 0.86 -1.37 6.55
C HIS A 61 1.75 -0.90 5.41
N LEU A 62 3.06 -1.18 5.51
CA LEU A 62 4.04 -0.86 4.47
C LEU A 62 4.50 -2.14 3.77
N HIS A 63 4.29 -2.23 2.47
CA HIS A 63 4.88 -3.28 1.64
C HIS A 63 6.23 -2.83 1.09
N VAL A 64 7.27 -3.63 1.26
CA VAL A 64 8.64 -3.29 0.82
C VAL A 64 9.17 -4.40 -0.07
N VAL A 65 9.52 -4.05 -1.30
CA VAL A 65 10.18 -4.97 -2.23
C VAL A 65 11.69 -4.80 -2.07
N VAL A 66 12.38 -5.92 -1.85
CA VAL A 66 13.82 -5.94 -1.60
C VAL A 66 14.52 -6.96 -2.49
N ARG A 67 15.80 -6.71 -2.77
CA ARG A 67 16.71 -7.66 -3.41
C ARG A 67 17.73 -8.14 -2.39
N CYS A 68 17.90 -9.45 -2.26
CA CYS A 68 18.96 -10.05 -1.46
C CYS A 68 20.33 -9.73 -2.08
N LEU A 69 21.26 -9.25 -1.26
CA LEU A 69 22.64 -8.95 -1.68
C LEU A 69 23.66 -9.99 -1.19
N LYS A 70 23.18 -11.00 -0.44
CA LYS A 70 23.98 -12.16 -0.04
C LYS A 70 24.10 -13.14 -1.20
#